data_AF-A0A7H1RNC5-F1
#
_entry.id   AF-A0A7H1RNC5-F1
#
_cell.length_a   1.000
_cell.length_b   1.000
_cell.length_c   1.000
_cell.angle_alpha   90.00
_cell.angle_beta   90.00
_cell.angle_gamma   90.00
#
_symmetry.space_group_name_H-M   'P 1'
#
loop_
_entity.id
_entity.type
_entity.pdbx_description
1 polymer ?
#
loop_
_entity_poly.entity_id
_entity_poly.type
_entity_poly.pdbx_seq_one_letter_code
_entity_poly.pdbx_strand_id
1 'polypeptide(L)'
;MTDLFKSELLRFRLWTAAAALVHAGLLGFLTRLVDLAQQPLQVYQIFGISYAVIGTLLGLYQMGSYRRPNQWLSLLHRPLHRLRIAGALGGAAAALLLAAIALPIALVALYQDTLTARVVDLRHWLLPLSAWLVGLVGYAAGSYAMVANRRHSFAVVVLPVLLMFTQASGLALLAVELTLLAALAGLLALVFRPDPVAMPRSFAAAAATALPVQAGAYFLIWMLGFGVEMGWTIAGTHPLNMPVPPTGGYIEADRAEGKEILLLGLAGSRDPEAALWREQIALSDVVTRYPLRGLPKRGELGNVAPMEFDDGERHLRWVFSHDRMRFTGYGTRDGRARGELGVGDNLAAFPAPTLQYAGGYLFNANAAYQYDSGQQRIFERVRLPQGEVMASPPEPAGDNLLALSDRAAYFYPGREASNGVDLLQPLLRVPMPGAVGNLSRVDMIELLDGYLVSFTYTWGAWSGELQHPFQQVVRVDGNGQVREVARRTLNLDLPVAYTTRIWWLSPVLRTLCLGAQELYAGRDPLRADPQPVPRAMVWLALVSCGLSLLGALWLAARLQLSRRQRWLWVVLCGAVGVPALASLWLMVPPRETLPVAPTAHPQPATA
;
A
#
# COMPACT_ATOMS: atom_id res chain seq x y z
N MET A 1 24.25 -3.14 32.84
CA MET A 1 23.58 -3.04 31.52
C MET A 1 24.31 -3.86 30.47
N THR A 2 25.63 -3.67 30.35
CA THR A 2 26.54 -4.42 29.49
C THR A 2 26.43 -5.94 29.66
N ASP A 3 26.34 -6.45 30.88
CA ASP A 3 26.35 -7.90 31.10
C ASP A 3 25.07 -8.58 30.65
N LEU A 4 23.91 -7.94 30.86
CA LEU A 4 22.63 -8.44 30.37
C LEU A 4 22.61 -8.46 28.83
N PHE A 5 23.05 -7.37 28.21
CA PHE A 5 23.20 -7.29 26.76
C PHE A 5 24.12 -8.40 26.21
N LYS A 6 25.33 -8.54 26.78
CA LYS A 6 26.29 -9.58 26.38
C LYS A 6 25.73 -11.00 26.57
N SER A 7 25.02 -11.24 27.68
CA SER A 7 24.42 -12.56 27.95
C SER A 7 23.40 -12.96 26.89
N GLU A 8 22.58 -12.01 26.43
CA GLU A 8 21.60 -12.26 25.36
C GLU A 8 22.28 -12.47 24.01
N LEU A 9 23.36 -11.75 23.70
CA LEU A 9 24.14 -12.02 22.48
C LEU A 9 24.74 -13.43 22.49
N LEU A 10 25.32 -13.85 23.61
CA LEU A 10 25.91 -15.18 23.74
C LEU A 10 24.85 -16.28 23.65
N ARG A 11 23.65 -16.03 24.20
CA ARG A 11 22.51 -16.96 24.15
C ARG A 11 22.06 -17.27 22.72
N PHE A 12 22.06 -16.27 21.83
CA PHE A 12 21.56 -16.40 20.46
C PHE A 12 22.66 -16.53 19.40
N ARG A 13 23.94 -16.53 19.77
CA ARG A 13 25.07 -16.45 18.82
C ARG A 13 25.03 -17.50 17.71
N LEU A 14 24.78 -18.76 18.06
CA LEU A 14 24.84 -19.88 17.09
C LEU A 14 23.67 -19.82 16.11
N TRP A 15 22.47 -19.55 16.63
CA TRP A 15 21.26 -19.37 15.81
C TRP A 15 21.39 -18.17 14.88
N THR A 16 21.98 -17.08 15.36
CA THR A 16 22.20 -15.86 14.56
C THR A 16 23.23 -16.11 13.46
N ALA A 17 24.34 -16.79 13.78
CA ALA A 17 25.34 -17.16 12.80
C ALA A 17 24.75 -18.10 11.72
N ALA A 18 24.00 -19.12 12.12
CA ALA A 18 23.32 -20.03 11.19
C ALA A 18 22.32 -19.29 10.30
N ALA A 19 21.47 -18.42 10.87
CA ALA A 19 20.51 -17.62 10.13
C ALA A 19 21.22 -16.67 9.14
N ALA A 20 22.30 -16.00 9.55
CA ALA A 20 23.08 -15.12 8.68
C ALA A 20 23.69 -15.90 7.49
N LEU A 21 24.24 -17.09 7.73
CA LEU A 21 24.80 -17.94 6.68
C LEU A 21 23.74 -18.43 5.69
N VAL A 22 22.60 -18.92 6.19
CA VAL A 22 21.48 -19.35 5.34
C VAL A 22 20.95 -18.18 4.51
N HIS A 23 20.78 -17.02 5.14
CA HIS A 23 20.29 -15.82 4.47
C HIS A 23 21.27 -15.33 3.40
N ALA A 24 22.56 -15.24 3.70
CA ALA A 24 23.59 -14.89 2.73
C ALA A 24 23.66 -15.88 1.57
N GLY A 25 23.55 -17.19 1.85
CA GLY A 25 23.50 -18.23 0.82
C GLY A 25 22.28 -18.10 -0.08
N LEU A 26 21.11 -17.82 0.48
CA LEU A 26 19.87 -17.59 -0.27
C LEU A 26 19.97 -16.34 -1.15
N LEU A 27 20.44 -15.22 -0.62
CA LEU A 27 20.61 -13.99 -1.40
C LEU A 27 21.66 -14.16 -2.51
N GLY A 28 22.76 -14.86 -2.22
CA GLY A 28 23.79 -15.19 -3.21
C GLY A 28 23.24 -16.09 -4.34
N PHE A 29 22.42 -17.08 -3.99
CA PHE A 29 21.72 -17.91 -4.97
C PHE A 29 20.74 -17.09 -5.83
N LEU A 30 19.89 -16.28 -5.21
CA LEU A 30 18.91 -15.46 -5.92
C LEU A 30 19.58 -14.42 -6.83
N THR A 31 20.71 -13.84 -6.40
CA THR A 31 21.52 -12.93 -7.22
C THR A 31 21.98 -13.58 -8.52
N ARG A 32 22.15 -14.90 -8.56
CA ARG A 32 22.49 -15.63 -9.79
C ARG A 32 21.29 -15.87 -10.71
N LEU A 33 20.08 -15.92 -10.16
CA LEU A 33 18.86 -16.13 -10.94
C LEU A 33 18.32 -14.83 -11.52
N VAL A 34 18.35 -13.76 -10.73
CA VAL A 34 17.77 -12.46 -11.08
C VAL A 34 18.64 -11.32 -10.57
N ASP A 35 18.47 -10.13 -11.16
CA ASP A 35 19.02 -8.93 -10.55
C ASP A 35 18.15 -8.50 -9.36
N LEU A 36 18.63 -8.80 -8.15
CA LEU A 36 17.95 -8.43 -6.92
C LEU A 36 17.80 -6.92 -6.76
N ALA A 37 18.65 -6.09 -7.37
CA ALA A 37 18.57 -4.64 -7.31
C ALA A 37 17.44 -4.06 -8.18
N GLN A 38 16.92 -4.85 -9.14
CA GLN A 38 15.92 -4.39 -10.11
C GLN A 38 14.51 -4.96 -9.87
N GLN A 39 14.31 -5.68 -8.77
CA GLN A 39 13.04 -6.35 -8.49
C GLN A 39 11.89 -5.37 -8.20
N PRO A 40 10.65 -5.74 -8.55
CA PRO A 40 9.50 -4.92 -8.26
C PRO A 40 9.17 -4.92 -6.77
N LEU A 41 8.43 -3.89 -6.32
CA LEU A 41 8.07 -3.66 -4.92
C LEU A 41 7.49 -4.89 -4.21
N GLN A 42 6.67 -5.70 -4.90
CA GLN A 42 6.04 -6.89 -4.31
C GLN A 42 7.08 -7.91 -3.84
N VAL A 43 8.20 -8.06 -4.56
CA VAL A 43 9.28 -8.97 -4.17
C VAL A 43 9.91 -8.48 -2.86
N TYR A 44 10.21 -7.19 -2.76
CA TYR A 44 10.75 -6.61 -1.52
C TYR A 44 9.76 -6.63 -0.35
N GLN A 45 8.45 -6.52 -0.62
CA GLN A 45 7.43 -6.71 0.41
C GLN A 45 7.45 -8.13 0.97
N ILE A 46 7.66 -9.16 0.15
CA ILE A 46 7.79 -10.55 0.63
C ILE A 46 9.01 -10.72 1.54
N PHE A 47 10.16 -10.13 1.16
CA PHE A 47 11.35 -10.09 2.03
C PHE A 47 11.06 -9.33 3.34
N GLY A 48 10.44 -8.16 3.25
CA GLY A 48 10.04 -7.36 4.41
C GLY A 48 9.11 -8.11 5.37
N ILE A 49 8.09 -8.79 4.85
CA ILE A 49 7.19 -9.65 5.65
C ILE A 49 8.00 -10.75 6.34
N SER A 50 8.91 -11.40 5.63
CA SER A 50 9.76 -12.46 6.19
C SER A 50 10.63 -11.92 7.34
N TYR A 51 11.23 -10.74 7.17
CA TYR A 51 12.03 -10.09 8.21
C TYR A 51 11.19 -9.63 9.40
N ALA A 52 10.00 -9.09 9.17
CA ALA A 52 9.06 -8.74 10.24
C ALA A 52 8.63 -9.97 11.04
N VAL A 53 8.39 -11.11 10.37
CA VAL A 53 8.06 -12.39 11.02
C VAL A 53 9.24 -12.90 11.83
N ILE A 54 10.47 -12.90 11.29
CA ILE A 54 11.69 -13.29 12.02
C ILE A 54 11.86 -12.43 13.28
N GLY A 55 11.73 -11.12 13.15
CA GLY A 55 11.76 -10.19 14.28
C GLY A 55 10.69 -10.51 15.32
N THR A 56 9.45 -10.71 14.87
CA THR A 56 8.31 -11.06 15.73
C THR A 56 8.57 -12.34 16.51
N LEU A 57 9.02 -13.41 15.83
CA LEU A 57 9.37 -14.69 16.47
C LEU A 57 10.49 -14.53 17.50
N LEU A 58 11.53 -13.73 17.19
CA LEU A 58 12.59 -13.43 18.15
C LEU A 58 12.04 -12.69 19.38
N GLY A 59 11.17 -11.69 19.19
CA GLY A 59 10.53 -10.95 20.28
C GLY A 59 9.64 -11.83 21.16
N LEU A 60 8.81 -12.67 20.53
CA LEU A 60 7.96 -13.65 21.20
C LEU A 60 8.81 -14.62 22.03
N TYR A 61 9.87 -15.18 21.44
CA TYR A 61 10.71 -16.17 22.11
C TYR A 61 11.55 -15.55 23.25
N GLN A 62 12.21 -14.43 23.00
CA GLN A 62 13.03 -13.75 23.99
C GLN A 62 12.19 -13.30 25.18
N MET A 63 11.10 -12.55 24.96
CA MET A 63 10.24 -12.08 26.06
C MET A 63 9.43 -13.22 26.68
N GLY A 64 9.06 -14.24 25.91
CA GLY A 64 8.33 -15.41 26.41
C GLY A 64 9.16 -16.20 27.42
N SER A 65 10.48 -16.25 27.22
CA SER A 65 11.39 -16.84 28.20
C SER A 65 11.48 -16.04 29.50
N TYR A 66 11.26 -14.72 29.48
CA TYR A 66 11.27 -13.89 30.69
C TYR A 66 9.91 -13.75 31.36
N ARG A 67 8.80 -13.98 30.65
CA ARG A 67 7.43 -13.81 31.16
C ARG A 67 7.06 -14.77 32.31
N ARG A 68 7.81 -15.85 32.53
CA ARG A 68 7.53 -16.78 33.65
C ARG A 68 7.58 -16.01 34.98
N PRO A 69 6.59 -16.13 35.89
CA PRO A 69 6.44 -15.24 37.04
C PRO A 69 7.72 -15.04 37.86
N ASN A 70 8.40 -16.13 38.21
CA ASN A 70 9.63 -16.08 39.00
C ASN A 70 10.78 -15.39 38.25
N GLN A 71 10.88 -15.60 36.93
CA GLN A 71 11.92 -15.02 36.09
C GLN A 71 11.64 -13.54 35.80
N TRP A 72 10.37 -13.18 35.60
CA TRP A 72 9.93 -11.80 35.40
C TRP A 72 10.19 -10.95 36.63
N LEU A 73 9.80 -11.45 37.81
CA LEU A 73 10.09 -10.79 39.08
C LEU A 73 11.60 -10.70 39.31
N SER A 74 12.36 -11.79 39.13
CA SER A 74 13.82 -11.76 39.26
C SER A 74 14.47 -10.74 38.32
N LEU A 75 13.99 -10.64 37.08
CA LEU A 75 14.48 -9.67 36.10
C LEU A 75 14.24 -8.23 36.58
N LEU A 76 13.03 -7.92 37.06
CA LEU A 76 12.65 -6.57 37.48
C LEU A 76 13.24 -6.16 38.85
N HIS A 77 13.63 -7.11 39.69
CA HIS A 77 14.29 -6.83 40.98
C HIS A 77 15.80 -6.56 40.84
N ARG A 78 16.38 -6.69 39.64
CA ARG A 78 17.76 -6.25 39.41
C ARG A 78 17.88 -4.76 39.77
N PRO A 79 19.02 -4.29 40.31
CA PRO A 79 19.24 -2.89 40.70
C PRO A 79 19.44 -1.99 39.46
N LEU A 80 18.51 -2.03 38.52
CA LEU A 80 18.49 -1.30 37.26
C LEU A 80 17.08 -0.79 37.03
N HIS A 81 16.98 0.44 36.50
CA HIS A 81 15.69 0.95 36.06
C HIS A 81 15.09 0.05 34.98
N ARG A 82 13.78 -0.23 35.07
CA ARG A 82 13.05 -1.14 34.14
C ARG A 82 13.30 -0.85 32.66
N LEU A 83 13.41 0.43 32.27
CA LEU A 83 13.68 0.81 30.88
C LEU A 83 15.11 0.52 30.45
N ARG A 84 16.07 0.50 31.38
CA ARG A 84 17.46 0.07 31.08
C ARG A 84 17.53 -1.44 30.84
N ILE A 85 16.67 -2.21 31.50
CA ILE A 85 16.53 -3.65 31.26
C ILE A 85 15.90 -3.87 29.89
N ALA A 86 14.76 -3.24 29.61
CA ALA A 86 14.11 -3.30 28.30
C ALA A 86 15.05 -2.87 27.17
N GLY A 87 15.80 -1.77 27.36
CA GLY A 87 16.79 -1.30 26.40
C GLY A 87 17.98 -2.25 26.21
N ALA A 88 18.43 -2.96 27.25
CA ALA A 88 19.49 -3.96 27.12
C ALA A 88 19.02 -5.20 26.34
N LEU A 89 17.79 -5.68 26.59
CA LEU A 89 17.20 -6.81 25.86
C LEU A 89 16.92 -6.44 24.39
N GLY A 90 16.28 -5.29 24.17
CA GLY A 90 15.98 -4.77 22.84
C GLY A 90 17.24 -4.42 22.05
N GLY A 91 18.25 -3.83 22.68
CA GLY A 91 19.55 -3.57 22.06
C GLY A 91 20.26 -4.84 21.63
N ALA A 92 20.21 -5.91 22.46
CA ALA A 92 20.78 -7.19 22.08
C ALA A 92 20.06 -7.77 20.86
N ALA A 93 18.72 -7.78 20.86
CA ALA A 93 17.93 -8.20 19.71
C ALA A 93 18.24 -7.38 18.45
N ALA A 94 18.44 -6.07 18.60
CA ALA A 94 18.80 -5.19 17.49
C ALA A 94 20.14 -5.58 16.86
N ALA A 95 21.16 -5.88 17.67
CA ALA A 95 22.45 -6.36 17.16
C ALA A 95 22.35 -7.74 16.51
N LEU A 96 21.53 -8.66 17.05
CA LEU A 96 21.30 -9.97 16.45
C LEU A 96 20.61 -9.86 15.09
N LEU A 97 19.57 -9.02 14.97
CA LEU A 97 18.89 -8.76 13.70
C LEU A 97 19.78 -8.02 12.70
N LEU A 98 20.64 -7.12 13.17
CA LEU A 98 21.64 -6.46 12.31
C LEU A 98 22.57 -7.51 11.68
N ALA A 99 23.08 -8.45 12.48
CA ALA A 99 23.97 -9.52 12.02
C ALA A 99 23.26 -10.55 11.12
N ALA A 100 22.00 -10.90 11.40
CA ALA A 100 21.26 -11.91 10.65
C ALA A 100 20.58 -11.38 9.37
N ILE A 101 20.22 -10.10 9.33
CA ILE A 101 19.43 -9.51 8.24
C ILE A 101 20.25 -8.47 7.48
N ALA A 102 20.64 -7.38 8.17
CA ALA A 102 21.26 -6.23 7.50
C ALA A 102 22.63 -6.58 6.90
N LEU A 103 23.46 -7.30 7.66
CA LEU A 103 24.81 -7.64 7.25
C LEU A 103 24.83 -8.52 5.98
N PRO A 104 24.06 -9.62 5.87
CA PRO A 104 23.96 -10.38 4.63
C PRO A 104 23.54 -9.54 3.41
N ILE A 105 22.55 -8.65 3.57
CA ILE A 105 22.10 -7.77 2.48
C ILE A 105 23.22 -6.80 2.10
N ALA A 106 23.90 -6.20 3.07
CA ALA A 106 25.02 -5.28 2.83
C ALA A 106 26.20 -5.98 2.15
N LEU A 107 26.51 -7.23 2.51
CA LEU A 107 27.55 -8.03 1.86
C LEU A 107 27.21 -8.33 0.40
N VAL A 108 25.94 -8.60 0.09
CA VAL A 108 25.49 -8.82 -1.29
C VAL A 108 25.50 -7.53 -2.10
N ALA A 109 25.07 -6.40 -1.52
CA ALA A 109 25.18 -5.10 -2.15
C ALA A 109 26.65 -4.74 -2.45
N LEU A 110 27.55 -4.95 -1.48
CA LEU A 110 28.99 -4.76 -1.66
C LEU A 110 29.57 -5.67 -2.75
N TYR A 111 29.16 -6.94 -2.76
CA TYR A 111 29.56 -7.89 -3.81
C TYR A 111 29.13 -7.40 -5.20
N GLN A 112 27.87 -6.96 -5.35
CA GLN A 112 27.35 -6.45 -6.61
C GLN A 112 28.08 -5.17 -7.05
N ASP A 113 28.32 -4.25 -6.13
CA ASP A 113 28.96 -2.95 -6.39
C ASP A 113 30.44 -3.10 -6.79
N THR A 114 31.16 -4.03 -6.15
CA THR A 114 32.62 -4.15 -6.34
C THR A 114 33.05 -5.21 -7.35
N LEU A 115 32.29 -6.29 -7.50
CA LEU A 115 32.70 -7.45 -8.31
C LEU A 115 31.82 -7.68 -9.54
N THR A 116 30.77 -6.88 -9.76
CA THR A 116 29.89 -7.00 -10.92
C THR A 116 29.69 -5.67 -11.63
N ALA A 117 29.18 -5.71 -12.87
CA ALA A 117 28.81 -4.51 -13.61
C ALA A 117 27.34 -4.07 -13.37
N ARG A 118 26.67 -4.66 -12.37
CA ARG A 118 25.28 -4.32 -12.04
C ARG A 118 25.19 -2.94 -11.40
N VAL A 119 24.01 -2.33 -11.51
CA VAL A 119 23.77 -0.99 -10.98
C VAL A 119 23.48 -1.07 -9.49
N VAL A 120 24.37 -0.47 -8.68
CA VAL A 120 24.19 -0.29 -7.24
C VAL A 120 24.16 1.20 -6.89
N ASP A 121 22.96 1.79 -6.93
CA ASP A 121 22.68 3.14 -6.45
C ASP A 121 22.60 3.24 -4.91
N LEU A 122 22.62 4.47 -4.38
CA LEU A 122 22.44 4.82 -2.97
C LEU A 122 21.23 4.13 -2.32
N ARG A 123 20.11 3.99 -3.05
CA ARG A 123 18.90 3.33 -2.54
C ARG A 123 19.13 1.87 -2.14
N HIS A 124 20.04 1.16 -2.80
CA HIS A 124 20.33 -0.25 -2.47
C HIS A 124 21.13 -0.34 -1.16
N TRP A 125 21.94 0.67 -0.85
CA TRP A 125 22.61 0.79 0.44
C TRP A 125 21.65 1.13 1.59
N LEU A 126 20.44 1.63 1.29
CA LEU A 126 19.37 1.83 2.28
C LEU A 126 18.56 0.55 2.54
N LEU A 127 18.59 -0.45 1.65
CA LEU A 127 17.86 -1.71 1.83
C LEU A 127 18.27 -2.48 3.10
N PRO A 128 19.57 -2.64 3.45
CA PRO A 128 19.98 -3.23 4.73
C PRO A 128 19.36 -2.52 5.94
N LEU A 129 19.30 -1.18 5.89
CA LEU A 129 18.75 -0.36 6.96
C LEU A 129 17.23 -0.55 7.08
N SER A 130 16.50 -0.48 5.96
CA SER A 130 15.05 -0.74 5.94
C SER A 130 14.72 -2.15 6.43
N ALA A 131 15.41 -3.18 5.92
CA ALA A 131 15.20 -4.56 6.34
C ALA A 131 15.46 -4.76 7.85
N TRP A 132 16.49 -4.10 8.38
CA TRP A 132 16.77 -4.10 9.82
C TRP A 132 15.65 -3.42 10.62
N LEU A 133 15.20 -2.24 10.20
CA LEU A 133 14.12 -1.51 10.86
C LEU A 133 12.80 -2.28 10.83
N VAL A 134 12.45 -2.91 9.71
CA VAL A 134 11.29 -3.80 9.58
C VAL A 134 11.40 -4.99 10.55
N GLY A 135 12.58 -5.60 10.65
CA GLY A 135 12.85 -6.64 11.65
C GLY A 135 12.69 -6.15 13.09
N LEU A 136 13.15 -4.93 13.40
CA LEU A 136 12.99 -4.30 14.72
C LEU A 136 11.53 -3.97 15.05
N VAL A 137 10.77 -3.49 14.07
CA VAL A 137 9.32 -3.25 14.18
C VAL A 137 8.62 -4.57 14.53
N GLY A 138 8.93 -5.65 13.79
CA GLY A 138 8.44 -6.99 14.10
C GLY A 138 8.81 -7.44 15.52
N TYR A 139 10.08 -7.27 15.91
CA TYR A 139 10.55 -7.60 17.25
C TYR A 139 9.83 -6.83 18.36
N ALA A 140 9.64 -5.53 18.20
CA ALA A 140 8.95 -4.70 19.18
C ALA A 140 7.46 -5.09 19.29
N ALA A 141 6.81 -5.38 18.17
CA ALA A 141 5.43 -5.89 18.14
C ALA A 141 5.31 -7.27 18.82
N GLY A 142 6.19 -8.23 18.49
CA GLY A 142 6.22 -9.55 19.12
C GLY A 142 6.52 -9.47 20.62
N SER A 143 7.45 -8.62 21.02
CA SER A 143 7.78 -8.36 22.42
C SER A 143 6.58 -7.78 23.18
N TYR A 144 5.90 -6.79 22.60
CA TYR A 144 4.67 -6.24 23.19
C TYR A 144 3.57 -7.29 23.31
N ALA A 145 3.30 -8.02 22.22
CA ALA A 145 2.30 -9.08 22.18
C ALA A 145 2.54 -10.13 23.27
N MET A 146 3.82 -10.46 23.51
CA MET A 146 4.24 -11.41 24.52
C MET A 146 4.18 -10.87 25.94
N VAL A 147 4.51 -9.61 26.22
CA VAL A 147 4.51 -9.08 27.60
C VAL A 147 3.11 -8.65 28.04
N ALA A 148 2.34 -8.02 27.15
CA ALA A 148 1.03 -7.45 27.47
C ALA A 148 -0.05 -8.52 27.74
N ASN A 149 -1.24 -8.04 28.09
CA ASN A 149 -2.41 -8.87 28.36
C ASN A 149 -2.84 -9.65 27.09
N ARG A 150 -2.86 -10.98 27.18
CA ARG A 150 -3.12 -11.89 26.05
C ARG A 150 -4.49 -11.68 25.39
N ARG A 151 -5.45 -11.08 26.09
CA ARG A 151 -6.79 -10.82 25.55
C ARG A 151 -6.80 -9.86 24.37
N HIS A 152 -5.86 -8.92 24.31
CA HIS A 152 -5.84 -7.87 23.30
C HIS A 152 -4.45 -7.52 22.76
N SER A 153 -3.39 -8.10 23.32
CA SER A 153 -2.00 -7.76 22.97
C SER A 153 -1.66 -8.07 21.51
N PHE A 154 -2.28 -9.09 20.91
CA PHE A 154 -2.09 -9.44 19.50
C PHE A 154 -2.56 -8.35 18.54
N ALA A 155 -3.46 -7.46 18.95
CA ALA A 155 -3.93 -6.37 18.10
C ALA A 155 -2.81 -5.40 17.70
N VAL A 156 -1.68 -5.38 18.43
CA VAL A 156 -0.49 -4.58 18.07
C VAL A 156 0.08 -4.96 16.71
N VAL A 157 -0.18 -6.17 16.20
CA VAL A 157 0.29 -6.65 14.88
C VAL A 157 -0.26 -5.81 13.73
N VAL A 158 -1.38 -5.09 13.94
CA VAL A 158 -1.90 -4.14 12.95
C VAL A 158 -0.91 -3.03 12.60
N LEU A 159 -0.01 -2.68 13.53
CA LEU A 159 0.99 -1.64 13.35
C LEU A 159 2.06 -2.04 12.31
N PRO A 160 2.76 -3.18 12.42
CA PRO A 160 3.61 -3.69 11.34
C PRO A 160 2.90 -3.84 10.00
N VAL A 161 1.63 -4.25 9.98
CA VAL A 161 0.85 -4.42 8.74
C VAL A 161 0.67 -3.10 7.99
N LEU A 162 0.68 -1.95 8.68
CA LEU A 162 0.63 -0.62 8.06
C LEU A 162 1.74 -0.42 7.00
N LEU A 163 2.92 -1.01 7.21
CA LEU A 163 4.05 -0.88 6.28
C LEU A 163 3.75 -1.45 4.88
N MET A 164 2.75 -2.33 4.75
CA MET A 164 2.32 -2.85 3.44
C MET A 164 1.46 -1.85 2.65
N PHE A 165 0.88 -0.86 3.32
CA PHE A 165 -0.06 0.10 2.73
C PHE A 165 0.49 1.53 2.67
N THR A 166 1.69 1.74 3.20
CA THR A 166 2.37 3.05 3.16
C THR A 166 2.60 3.51 1.72
N GLN A 167 2.40 4.81 1.50
CA GLN A 167 2.67 5.49 0.23
C GLN A 167 4.01 6.22 0.25
N ALA A 168 4.69 6.22 1.39
CA ALA A 168 6.03 6.78 1.52
C ALA A 168 7.05 5.87 0.81
N SER A 169 8.02 6.48 0.14
CA SER A 169 9.09 5.76 -0.56
C SER A 169 10.46 6.38 -0.27
N GLY A 170 11.52 5.63 -0.55
CA GLY A 170 12.90 6.06 -0.29
C GLY A 170 13.16 6.41 1.17
N LEU A 171 13.74 7.59 1.42
CA LEU A 171 14.03 8.07 2.79
C LEU A 171 12.76 8.31 3.62
N ALA A 172 11.65 8.69 2.99
CA ALA A 172 10.39 8.91 3.70
C ALA A 172 9.85 7.59 4.29
N LEU A 173 10.06 6.47 3.58
CA LEU A 173 9.70 5.14 4.09
C LEU A 173 10.51 4.79 5.35
N LEU A 174 11.82 5.05 5.36
CA LEU A 174 12.64 4.86 6.56
C LEU A 174 12.14 5.71 7.75
N ALA A 175 11.66 6.92 7.49
CA ALA A 175 11.07 7.78 8.51
C ALA A 175 9.76 7.19 9.07
N VAL A 176 8.92 6.57 8.22
CA VAL A 176 7.74 5.82 8.66
C VAL A 176 8.14 4.62 9.53
N GLU A 177 9.12 3.82 9.09
CA GLU A 177 9.62 2.66 9.84
C GLU A 177 10.17 3.07 11.23
N LEU A 178 10.95 4.15 11.29
CA LEU A 178 11.47 4.71 12.54
C LEU A 178 10.35 5.23 13.45
N THR A 179 9.35 5.91 12.90
CA THR A 179 8.19 6.41 13.66
C THR A 179 7.40 5.25 14.25
N LEU A 180 7.19 4.20 13.46
CA LEU A 180 6.51 2.99 13.89
C LEU A 180 7.29 2.24 14.97
N LEU A 181 8.61 2.11 14.80
CA LEU A 181 9.49 1.52 15.80
C LEU A 181 9.46 2.32 17.10
N ALA A 182 9.51 3.65 17.04
CA ALA A 182 9.42 4.52 18.21
C ALA A 182 8.07 4.37 18.93
N ALA A 183 6.97 4.30 18.18
CA ALA A 183 5.64 4.06 18.73
C ALA A 183 5.57 2.70 19.44
N LEU A 184 6.05 1.62 18.81
CA LEU A 184 6.07 0.28 19.39
C LEU A 184 6.99 0.17 20.61
N ALA A 185 8.17 0.80 20.56
CA ALA A 185 9.07 0.88 21.70
C ALA A 185 8.43 1.64 22.88
N GLY A 186 7.70 2.72 22.60
CA GLY A 186 6.88 3.44 23.58
C GLY A 186 5.80 2.57 24.20
N LEU A 187 5.05 1.81 23.39
CA LEU A 187 4.05 0.86 23.87
C LEU A 187 4.66 -0.24 24.73
N LEU A 188 5.80 -0.80 24.33
CA LEU A 188 6.54 -1.78 25.11
C LEU A 188 6.99 -1.20 26.45
N ALA A 189 7.53 0.02 26.46
CA ALA A 189 7.94 0.72 27.68
C ALA A 189 6.78 0.96 28.66
N LEU A 190 5.56 1.21 28.17
CA LEU A 190 4.37 1.35 29.01
C LEU A 190 3.97 0.05 29.71
N VAL A 191 4.16 -1.10 29.04
CA VAL A 191 3.78 -2.42 29.54
C VAL A 191 4.91 -3.09 30.34
N PHE A 192 6.17 -2.68 30.15
CA PHE A 192 7.33 -3.24 30.84
C PHE A 192 7.38 -2.80 32.32
N ARG A 193 6.58 -3.45 33.16
CA ARG A 193 6.38 -3.14 34.58
C ARG A 193 6.03 -4.39 35.40
N PRO A 194 6.03 -4.32 36.75
CA PRO A 194 5.80 -5.49 37.61
C PRO A 194 4.50 -6.25 37.30
N ASP A 195 3.40 -5.51 37.13
CA ASP A 195 2.13 -6.06 36.65
C ASP A 195 1.85 -5.58 35.21
N PRO A 196 2.20 -6.39 34.19
CA PRO A 196 1.96 -6.05 32.79
C PRO A 196 0.49 -6.27 32.36
N VAL A 197 -0.33 -6.92 33.20
CA VAL A 197 -1.72 -7.26 32.89
C VAL A 197 -2.68 -6.17 33.36
N ALA A 198 -2.34 -5.46 34.44
CA ALA A 198 -3.09 -4.30 34.90
C ALA A 198 -3.23 -3.24 33.80
N MET A 199 -4.31 -2.45 33.87
CA MET A 199 -4.49 -1.30 33.01
C MET A 199 -3.50 -0.17 33.37
N PRO A 200 -3.01 0.63 32.41
CA PRO A 200 -2.24 1.83 32.74
C PRO A 200 -3.06 2.82 33.60
N ARG A 201 -2.42 3.42 34.61
CA ARG A 201 -3.10 4.35 35.54
C ARG A 201 -3.43 5.68 34.87
N SER A 202 -2.56 6.18 34.00
CA SER A 202 -2.78 7.43 33.26
C SER A 202 -3.68 7.19 32.05
N PHE A 203 -4.58 8.13 31.79
CA PHE A 203 -5.46 8.06 30.63
C PHE A 203 -4.68 8.05 29.31
N ALA A 204 -3.60 8.84 29.20
CA ALA A 204 -2.77 8.87 28.01
C ALA A 204 -2.15 7.49 27.69
N ALA A 205 -1.65 6.77 28.69
CA ALA A 205 -1.12 5.42 28.49
C ALA A 205 -2.22 4.39 28.18
N ALA A 206 -3.41 4.56 28.78
CA ALA A 206 -4.57 3.74 28.43
C ALA A 206 -5.03 3.97 26.98
N ALA A 207 -5.08 5.24 26.53
CA ALA A 207 -5.43 5.59 25.15
C ALA A 207 -4.38 5.07 24.15
N ALA A 208 -3.10 5.22 24.46
CA ALA A 208 -2.01 4.70 23.62
C ALA A 208 -2.09 3.17 23.45
N THR A 209 -2.40 2.43 24.52
CA THR A 209 -2.58 0.96 24.46
C THR A 209 -3.91 0.55 23.84
N ALA A 210 -4.93 1.41 23.88
CA ALA A 210 -6.22 1.16 23.26
C ALA A 210 -6.20 1.36 21.74
N LEU A 211 -5.40 2.29 21.22
CA LEU A 211 -5.37 2.61 19.79
C LEU A 211 -5.09 1.38 18.90
N PRO A 212 -4.06 0.55 19.16
CA PRO A 212 -3.84 -0.67 18.37
C PRO A 212 -4.98 -1.69 18.52
N VAL A 213 -5.62 -1.76 19.69
CA VAL A 213 -6.78 -2.64 19.92
C VAL A 213 -7.99 -2.17 19.11
N GLN A 214 -8.22 -0.86 19.04
CA GLN A 214 -9.27 -0.26 18.23
C GLN A 214 -9.01 -0.46 16.74
N ALA A 215 -7.79 -0.20 16.28
CA ALA A 215 -7.40 -0.44 14.90
C ALA A 215 -7.49 -1.94 14.53
N GLY A 216 -7.07 -2.84 15.43
CA GLY A 216 -7.22 -4.29 15.24
C GLY A 216 -8.67 -4.75 15.20
N ALA A 217 -9.53 -4.26 16.10
CA ALA A 217 -10.96 -4.56 16.08
C ALA A 217 -11.62 -4.04 14.79
N TYR A 218 -11.28 -2.82 14.39
CA TYR A 218 -11.73 -2.23 13.13
C TYR A 218 -11.30 -3.07 11.92
N PHE A 219 -10.02 -3.49 11.87
CA PHE A 219 -9.50 -4.37 10.83
C PHE A 219 -10.20 -5.74 10.79
N LEU A 220 -10.46 -6.35 11.96
CA LEU A 220 -11.17 -7.63 12.03
C LEU A 220 -12.62 -7.53 11.57
N ILE A 221 -13.34 -6.46 11.94
CA ILE A 221 -14.70 -6.22 11.47
C ILE A 221 -14.70 -5.99 9.96
N TRP A 222 -13.71 -5.26 9.44
CA TRP A 222 -13.53 -5.11 8.00
C TRP A 222 -13.28 -6.45 7.29
N MET A 223 -12.44 -7.32 7.86
CA MET A 223 -12.17 -8.66 7.36
C MET A 223 -13.40 -9.58 7.44
N LEU A 224 -14.28 -9.39 8.42
CA LEU A 224 -15.56 -10.10 8.44
C LEU A 224 -16.42 -9.77 7.21
N GLY A 225 -16.28 -8.57 6.64
CA GLY A 225 -16.90 -8.20 5.37
C GLY A 225 -16.47 -9.09 4.20
N PHE A 226 -15.22 -9.57 4.19
CA PHE A 226 -14.78 -10.57 3.22
C PHE A 226 -15.53 -11.90 3.38
N GLY A 227 -15.85 -12.30 4.62
CA GLY A 227 -16.72 -13.45 4.88
C GLY A 227 -18.14 -13.28 4.30
N VAL A 228 -18.66 -12.05 4.31
CA VAL A 228 -19.94 -11.72 3.65
C VAL A 228 -19.83 -11.86 2.13
N GLU A 229 -18.75 -11.36 1.53
CA GLU A 229 -18.46 -11.55 0.10
C GLU A 229 -18.33 -13.02 -0.29
N MET A 230 -17.64 -13.81 0.52
CA MET A 230 -17.58 -15.27 0.32
C MET A 230 -18.96 -15.91 0.41
N GLY A 231 -19.80 -15.46 1.35
CA GLY A 231 -21.19 -15.89 1.45
C GLY A 231 -22.00 -15.61 0.19
N TRP A 232 -21.92 -14.39 -0.36
CA TRP A 232 -22.56 -14.05 -1.65
C TRP A 232 -21.97 -14.85 -2.81
N THR A 233 -20.67 -15.13 -2.78
CA THR A 233 -19.99 -15.94 -3.79
C THR A 233 -20.53 -17.38 -3.79
N ILE A 234 -20.61 -18.00 -2.62
CA ILE A 234 -21.15 -19.36 -2.46
C ILE A 234 -22.63 -19.41 -2.85
N ALA A 235 -23.39 -18.36 -2.51
CA ALA A 235 -24.80 -18.25 -2.90
C ALA A 235 -25.00 -17.93 -4.40
N GLY A 236 -23.94 -17.63 -5.15
CA GLY A 236 -24.02 -17.22 -6.55
C GLY A 236 -24.65 -15.83 -6.77
N THR A 237 -24.88 -15.05 -5.72
CA THR A 237 -25.50 -13.72 -5.77
C THR A 237 -24.49 -12.58 -5.80
N HIS A 238 -23.18 -12.89 -5.69
CA HIS A 238 -22.15 -11.88 -5.82
C HIS A 238 -22.11 -11.37 -7.27
N PRO A 239 -22.18 -10.05 -7.54
CA PRO A 239 -22.32 -9.58 -8.91
C PRO A 239 -21.10 -9.86 -9.80
N LEU A 240 -19.91 -10.06 -9.24
CA LEU A 240 -18.74 -10.58 -9.98
C LEU A 240 -18.86 -12.06 -10.41
N ASN A 241 -19.68 -12.86 -9.71
CA ASN A 241 -19.80 -14.30 -9.95
C ASN A 241 -21.10 -14.69 -10.67
N MET A 242 -22.04 -13.77 -10.80
CA MET A 242 -23.25 -13.98 -11.58
C MET A 242 -22.88 -14.17 -13.08
N PRO A 243 -23.52 -15.11 -13.80
CA PRO A 243 -23.26 -15.31 -15.23
C PRO A 243 -23.47 -14.03 -16.04
N VAL A 244 -24.59 -13.34 -15.78
CA VAL A 244 -24.95 -12.05 -16.37
C VAL A 244 -24.77 -10.96 -15.29
N PRO A 245 -23.94 -9.94 -15.51
CA PRO A 245 -23.77 -8.85 -14.55
C PRO A 245 -25.04 -7.99 -14.43
N PRO A 246 -25.24 -7.26 -13.33
CA PRO A 246 -26.38 -6.35 -13.21
C PRO A 246 -26.35 -5.26 -14.28
N THR A 247 -27.47 -5.10 -15.00
CA THR A 247 -27.57 -4.15 -16.11
C THR A 247 -27.42 -2.70 -15.64
N GLY A 248 -26.62 -1.91 -16.36
CA GLY A 248 -26.29 -0.53 -16.01
C GLY A 248 -25.33 -0.40 -14.82
N GLY A 249 -24.80 -1.52 -14.33
CA GLY A 249 -23.83 -1.58 -13.24
C GLY A 249 -22.41 -1.25 -13.65
N TYR A 250 -21.55 -0.94 -12.67
CA TYR A 250 -20.12 -0.77 -12.93
C TYR A 250 -19.44 -2.11 -13.27
N ILE A 251 -19.94 -3.23 -12.75
CA ILE A 251 -19.45 -4.59 -13.06
C ILE A 251 -19.80 -4.98 -14.50
N GLU A 252 -20.97 -4.58 -15.01
CA GLU A 252 -21.30 -4.73 -16.44
C GLU A 252 -20.28 -3.97 -17.29
N ALA A 253 -19.99 -2.71 -16.94
CA ALA A 253 -18.99 -1.91 -17.66
C ALA A 253 -17.57 -2.49 -17.56
N ASP A 254 -17.19 -3.06 -16.41
CA ASP A 254 -15.88 -3.65 -16.20
C ASP A 254 -15.73 -5.02 -16.89
N ARG A 255 -16.82 -5.77 -17.07
CA ARG A 255 -16.81 -7.05 -17.77
C ARG A 255 -17.02 -6.93 -19.28
N ALA A 256 -17.61 -5.83 -19.75
CA ALA A 256 -17.78 -5.58 -21.17
C ALA A 256 -16.41 -5.43 -21.85
N GLU A 257 -16.24 -6.10 -23.00
CA GLU A 257 -14.99 -6.10 -23.76
C GLU A 257 -15.16 -5.48 -25.15
N GLY A 258 -14.13 -4.76 -25.61
CA GLY A 258 -14.04 -4.22 -26.96
C GLY A 258 -15.27 -3.42 -27.40
N LYS A 259 -16.02 -3.95 -28.36
CA LYS A 259 -17.16 -3.27 -28.99
C LYS A 259 -18.33 -3.07 -28.02
N GLU A 260 -18.53 -3.99 -27.08
CA GLU A 260 -19.68 -4.00 -26.18
C GLU A 260 -19.71 -2.75 -25.30
N ILE A 261 -18.57 -2.36 -24.71
CA ILE A 261 -18.50 -1.20 -23.83
C ILE A 261 -18.82 0.11 -24.57
N LEU A 262 -18.40 0.24 -25.84
CA LEU A 262 -18.73 1.41 -26.67
C LEU A 262 -20.22 1.46 -27.01
N LEU A 263 -20.81 0.32 -27.37
CA LEU A 263 -22.24 0.22 -27.64
C LEU A 263 -23.09 0.54 -26.40
N LEU A 264 -22.69 0.03 -25.24
CA LEU A 264 -23.31 0.35 -23.95
C LEU A 264 -23.22 1.85 -23.63
N GLY A 265 -22.08 2.48 -23.94
CA GLY A 265 -21.90 3.93 -23.80
C GLY A 265 -22.81 4.76 -24.71
N LEU A 266 -23.05 4.30 -25.94
CA LEU A 266 -23.90 4.96 -26.93
C LEU A 266 -25.40 4.62 -26.84
N ALA A 267 -25.79 3.68 -25.98
CA ALA A 267 -27.18 3.20 -25.90
C ALA A 267 -28.19 4.34 -25.65
N GLY A 268 -27.81 5.32 -24.81
CA GLY A 268 -28.62 6.50 -24.50
C GLY A 268 -28.36 7.74 -25.35
N SER A 269 -27.50 7.67 -26.37
CA SER A 269 -27.16 8.84 -27.19
C SER A 269 -28.35 9.34 -28.01
N ARG A 270 -28.56 10.65 -28.00
CA ARG A 270 -29.57 11.35 -28.83
C ARG A 270 -28.95 12.01 -30.06
N ASP A 271 -27.67 11.77 -30.31
CA ASP A 271 -26.99 12.36 -31.45
C ASP A 271 -27.54 11.79 -32.77
N PRO A 272 -27.78 12.62 -33.80
CA PRO A 272 -28.24 12.15 -35.11
C PRO A 272 -27.33 11.08 -35.72
N GLU A 273 -26.01 11.15 -35.46
CA GLU A 273 -25.02 10.24 -36.02
C GLU A 273 -24.83 8.97 -35.17
N ALA A 274 -25.51 8.83 -34.03
CA ALA A 274 -25.35 7.69 -33.14
C ALA A 274 -25.67 6.35 -33.80
N ALA A 275 -26.61 6.31 -34.76
CA ALA A 275 -26.90 5.09 -35.52
C ALA A 275 -25.70 4.66 -36.38
N LEU A 276 -25.09 5.61 -37.09
CA LEU A 276 -23.90 5.38 -37.92
C LEU A 276 -22.72 4.89 -37.07
N TRP A 277 -22.47 5.52 -35.92
CA TRP A 277 -21.36 5.09 -35.06
C TRP A 277 -21.56 3.68 -34.49
N ARG A 278 -22.80 3.24 -34.22
CA ARG A 278 -23.06 1.84 -33.82
C ARG A 278 -22.68 0.85 -34.92
N GLU A 279 -22.98 1.19 -36.17
CA GLU A 279 -22.56 0.38 -37.33
C GLU A 279 -21.03 0.39 -37.49
N GLN A 280 -20.38 1.55 -37.34
CA GLN A 280 -18.92 1.66 -37.41
C GLN A 280 -18.23 0.89 -36.28
N ILE A 281 -18.73 0.94 -35.04
CA ILE A 281 -18.21 0.12 -33.93
C ILE A 281 -18.29 -1.37 -34.27
N ALA A 282 -19.34 -1.83 -34.96
CA ALA A 282 -19.46 -3.22 -35.35
C ALA A 282 -18.38 -3.66 -36.35
N LEU A 283 -17.85 -2.72 -37.15
CA LEU A 283 -16.86 -2.98 -38.20
C LEU A 283 -15.41 -2.70 -37.77
N SER A 284 -15.18 -1.72 -36.90
CA SER A 284 -13.84 -1.28 -36.48
C SER A 284 -13.21 -2.15 -35.39
N ASP A 285 -11.89 -2.13 -35.29
CA ASP A 285 -11.17 -2.68 -34.13
C ASP A 285 -11.15 -1.67 -32.98
N VAL A 286 -11.43 -2.16 -31.77
CA VAL A 286 -11.45 -1.33 -30.56
C VAL A 286 -10.10 -1.38 -29.90
N VAL A 287 -9.56 -0.19 -29.63
CA VAL A 287 -8.31 -0.01 -28.90
C VAL A 287 -8.63 0.36 -27.46
N THR A 288 -8.18 -0.48 -26.53
CA THR A 288 -8.35 -0.27 -25.08
C THR A 288 -7.03 0.14 -24.44
N ARG A 289 -7.09 1.12 -23.53
CA ARG A 289 -5.97 1.55 -22.69
C ARG A 289 -6.34 1.57 -21.22
N TYR A 290 -5.38 1.19 -20.40
CA TYR A 290 -5.49 1.20 -18.95
C TYR A 290 -4.53 2.25 -18.37
N PRO A 291 -4.98 3.07 -17.41
CA PRO A 291 -4.09 4.00 -16.75
C PRO A 291 -3.13 3.26 -15.82
N LEU A 292 -1.90 3.75 -15.74
CA LEU A 292 -0.91 3.39 -14.76
C LEU A 292 -1.44 3.69 -13.36
N ARG A 293 -1.06 2.85 -12.39
CA ARG A 293 -1.43 3.01 -10.98
C ARG A 293 -0.36 3.68 -10.12
N GLY A 294 0.81 3.91 -10.69
CA GLY A 294 1.92 4.60 -10.04
C GLY A 294 3.02 4.89 -11.06
N LEU A 295 3.81 5.91 -10.76
CA LEU A 295 4.98 6.30 -11.54
C LEU A 295 6.24 6.06 -10.73
N PRO A 296 7.37 5.72 -11.39
CA PRO A 296 8.63 5.54 -10.69
C PRO A 296 9.10 6.89 -10.11
N LYS A 297 9.42 6.91 -8.82
CA LYS A 297 9.95 8.10 -8.14
C LYS A 297 11.45 7.96 -7.90
N ARG A 298 12.16 9.08 -7.79
CA ARG A 298 13.61 9.05 -7.60
C ARG A 298 13.92 8.55 -6.18
N GLY A 299 14.83 7.58 -6.06
CA GLY A 299 15.26 7.06 -4.76
C GLY A 299 14.27 6.10 -4.11
N GLU A 300 13.26 5.58 -4.82
CA GLU A 300 12.39 4.53 -4.28
C GLU A 300 13.19 3.27 -3.97
N LEU A 301 12.95 2.66 -2.81
CA LEU A 301 13.68 1.48 -2.37
C LEU A 301 13.40 0.27 -3.27
N GLY A 302 12.23 0.20 -3.90
CA GLY A 302 11.89 -0.81 -4.91
C GLY A 302 11.38 -0.16 -6.18
N ASN A 303 11.33 -0.95 -7.26
CA ASN A 303 10.84 -0.47 -8.54
C ASN A 303 9.33 -0.75 -8.69
N VAL A 304 8.62 0.08 -9.46
CA VAL A 304 7.24 -0.20 -9.87
C VAL A 304 7.18 -1.39 -10.85
N ALA A 305 8.19 -1.48 -11.72
CA ALA A 305 8.48 -2.61 -12.60
C ALA A 305 10.00 -2.66 -12.85
N PRO A 306 10.57 -3.79 -13.31
CA PRO A 306 12.00 -3.84 -13.65
C PRO A 306 12.42 -2.68 -14.56
N MET A 307 13.46 -1.93 -14.16
CA MET A 307 13.94 -0.75 -14.91
C MET A 307 15.10 -1.13 -15.83
N GLU A 308 14.94 -2.21 -16.58
CA GLU A 308 15.96 -2.78 -17.44
C GLU A 308 15.40 -3.24 -18.78
N PHE A 309 16.25 -3.28 -19.80
CA PHE A 309 15.91 -3.83 -21.11
C PHE A 309 17.11 -4.44 -21.82
N ASP A 310 16.85 -5.39 -22.71
CA ASP A 310 17.88 -6.07 -23.50
C ASP A 310 17.98 -5.49 -24.91
N ASP A 311 19.20 -5.25 -25.35
CA ASP A 311 19.59 -5.07 -26.75
C ASP A 311 20.12 -6.41 -27.25
N GLY A 312 19.22 -7.15 -27.93
CA GLY A 312 19.51 -8.49 -28.44
C GLY A 312 20.54 -8.52 -29.56
N GLU A 313 20.63 -7.46 -30.37
CA GLU A 313 21.57 -7.37 -31.49
C GLU A 313 23.01 -7.28 -31.00
N ARG A 314 23.23 -6.57 -29.89
CA ARG A 314 24.56 -6.36 -29.31
C ARG A 314 24.82 -7.23 -28.08
N HIS A 315 23.85 -8.03 -27.66
CA HIS A 315 23.89 -8.84 -26.45
C HIS A 315 24.18 -8.02 -25.19
N LEU A 316 23.56 -6.84 -25.07
CA LEU A 316 23.70 -5.93 -23.94
C LEU A 316 22.42 -5.90 -23.12
N ARG A 317 22.56 -5.69 -21.81
CA ARG A 317 21.46 -5.29 -20.95
C ARG A 317 21.70 -3.89 -20.45
N TRP A 318 20.69 -3.04 -20.57
CA TRP A 318 20.67 -1.67 -20.08
C TRP A 318 19.83 -1.61 -18.81
N VAL A 319 20.39 -1.08 -17.72
CA VAL A 319 19.74 -0.98 -16.42
C VAL A 319 19.74 0.46 -15.93
N PHE A 320 18.59 0.98 -15.52
CA PHE A 320 18.47 2.37 -15.08
C PHE A 320 19.15 2.60 -13.70
N SER A 321 19.97 3.65 -13.61
CA SER A 321 20.56 4.16 -12.38
C SER A 321 19.84 5.40 -11.89
N HIS A 322 19.36 5.37 -10.64
CA HIS A 322 18.71 6.51 -9.98
C HIS A 322 19.70 7.60 -9.54
N ASP A 323 20.96 7.25 -9.32
CA ASP A 323 21.99 8.20 -8.93
C ASP A 323 22.44 9.01 -10.15
N ARG A 324 22.74 8.32 -11.26
CA ARG A 324 23.19 8.95 -12.51
C ARG A 324 22.04 9.46 -13.37
N MET A 325 20.82 8.98 -13.15
CA MET A 325 19.64 9.25 -13.98
C MET A 325 19.90 8.90 -15.44
N ARG A 326 20.52 7.73 -15.68
CA ARG A 326 20.95 7.19 -16.97
C ARG A 326 20.85 5.66 -16.94
N PHE A 327 20.85 5.02 -18.10
CA PHE A 327 21.03 3.57 -18.15
C PHE A 327 22.51 3.21 -18.17
N THR A 328 22.90 2.18 -17.43
CA THR A 328 24.24 1.58 -17.44
C THR A 328 24.15 0.23 -18.13
N GLY A 329 25.06 -0.02 -19.06
CA GLY A 329 25.08 -1.22 -19.87
C GLY A 329 26.08 -2.25 -19.37
N TYR A 330 25.70 -3.53 -19.42
CA TYR A 330 26.65 -4.63 -19.31
C TYR A 330 26.36 -5.75 -20.30
N GLY A 331 27.39 -6.52 -20.66
CA GLY A 331 27.27 -7.63 -21.59
C GLY A 331 26.51 -8.82 -20.97
N THR A 332 25.52 -9.34 -21.67
CA THR A 332 24.72 -10.50 -21.20
C THR A 332 25.50 -11.81 -21.21
N ARG A 333 26.58 -11.90 -22.02
CA ARG A 333 27.43 -13.10 -22.13
C ARG A 333 28.61 -13.11 -21.15
N ASP A 334 29.24 -11.96 -20.93
CA ASP A 334 30.47 -11.84 -20.14
C ASP A 334 30.29 -11.08 -18.82
N GLY A 335 29.14 -10.44 -18.60
CA GLY A 335 28.83 -9.67 -17.40
C GLY A 335 29.66 -8.39 -17.23
N ARG A 336 30.40 -7.96 -18.26
CA ARG A 336 31.31 -6.82 -18.18
C ARG A 336 30.59 -5.51 -18.50
N ALA A 337 31.04 -4.41 -17.90
CA ALA A 337 30.50 -3.07 -18.16
C ALA A 337 30.72 -2.64 -19.62
N ARG A 338 29.73 -1.96 -20.21
CA ARG A 338 29.68 -1.59 -21.63
C ARG A 338 29.28 -0.13 -21.91
N GLY A 339 29.21 0.71 -20.88
CA GLY A 339 29.00 2.16 -21.01
C GLY A 339 27.68 2.65 -20.40
N GLU A 340 27.27 3.87 -20.77
CA GLU A 340 26.04 4.51 -20.32
C GLU A 340 25.18 4.95 -21.52
N LEU A 341 23.86 4.99 -21.32
CA LEU A 341 22.91 5.66 -22.21
C LEU A 341 22.17 6.77 -21.46
N GLY A 342 22.10 7.93 -22.11
CA GLY A 342 21.26 9.05 -21.72
C GLY A 342 20.47 9.57 -22.92
N VAL A 343 19.82 10.70 -22.73
CA VAL A 343 18.99 11.33 -23.76
C VAL A 343 19.85 12.08 -24.77
N GLY A 344 19.64 11.80 -26.06
CA GLY A 344 20.28 12.47 -27.19
C GLY A 344 21.80 12.28 -27.26
N ASP A 345 22.44 13.11 -28.09
CA ASP A 345 23.85 12.99 -28.47
C ASP A 345 24.82 13.22 -27.30
N ASN A 346 24.43 14.07 -26.35
CA ASN A 346 25.23 14.38 -25.17
C ASN A 346 25.03 13.37 -24.04
N LEU A 347 24.23 12.32 -24.24
CA LEU A 347 23.85 11.34 -23.21
C LEU A 347 23.36 12.06 -21.94
N ALA A 348 22.47 13.03 -22.09
CA ALA A 348 21.97 13.82 -20.97
C ALA A 348 21.25 12.92 -19.96
N ALA A 349 21.31 13.27 -18.67
CA ALA A 349 20.52 12.60 -17.66
C ALA A 349 19.01 12.75 -17.95
N PHE A 350 18.25 11.70 -17.68
CA PHE A 350 16.79 11.76 -17.74
C PHE A 350 16.26 12.70 -16.65
N PRO A 351 15.23 13.51 -16.95
CA PRO A 351 14.65 14.43 -15.97
C PRO A 351 13.90 13.68 -14.84
N ALA A 352 13.44 12.46 -15.11
CA ALA A 352 12.74 11.60 -14.17
C ALA A 352 13.10 10.12 -14.38
N PRO A 353 12.90 9.24 -13.37
CA PRO A 353 13.18 7.82 -13.50
C PRO A 353 12.42 7.21 -14.68
N THR A 354 13.12 6.43 -15.52
CA THR A 354 12.62 6.02 -16.83
C THR A 354 12.53 4.50 -16.93
N LEU A 355 11.35 4.01 -17.31
CA LEU A 355 11.02 2.59 -17.46
C LEU A 355 11.00 2.18 -18.92
N GLN A 356 11.31 0.92 -19.20
CA GLN A 356 10.98 0.33 -20.50
C GLN A 356 9.48 0.09 -20.60
N TYR A 357 8.97 0.27 -21.80
CA TYR A 357 7.65 -0.13 -22.21
C TYR A 357 7.69 -0.83 -23.58
N ALA A 358 6.54 -1.34 -24.04
CA ALA A 358 6.44 -2.11 -25.27
C ALA A 358 7.01 -1.37 -26.50
N GLY A 359 7.42 -2.14 -27.51
CA GLY A 359 7.85 -1.59 -28.82
C GLY A 359 9.15 -0.78 -28.79
N GLY A 360 10.03 -0.99 -27.79
CA GLY A 360 11.29 -0.24 -27.67
C GLY A 360 11.12 1.19 -27.16
N TYR A 361 9.93 1.55 -26.71
CA TYR A 361 9.69 2.81 -26.03
C TYR A 361 10.15 2.75 -24.58
N LEU A 362 10.61 3.90 -24.09
CA LEU A 362 10.89 4.14 -22.69
C LEU A 362 10.00 5.30 -22.25
N PHE A 363 9.60 5.37 -20.98
CA PHE A 363 8.81 6.50 -20.50
C PHE A 363 9.13 6.85 -19.04
N ASN A 364 8.86 8.10 -18.70
CA ASN A 364 8.87 8.58 -17.33
C ASN A 364 7.62 9.42 -17.06
N ALA A 365 7.59 10.12 -15.93
CA ALA A 365 6.45 10.93 -15.52
C ALA A 365 6.07 12.04 -16.53
N ASN A 366 6.96 12.51 -17.40
CA ASN A 366 6.74 13.70 -18.22
C ASN A 366 6.92 13.48 -19.72
N ALA A 367 7.59 12.40 -20.13
CA ALA A 367 7.96 12.17 -21.51
C ALA A 367 8.04 10.69 -21.84
N ALA A 368 7.96 10.39 -23.14
CA ALA A 368 8.31 9.11 -23.71
C ALA A 368 9.44 9.24 -24.72
N TYR A 369 10.26 8.20 -24.80
CA TYR A 369 11.48 8.12 -25.57
C TYR A 369 11.50 6.84 -26.39
N GLN A 370 12.33 6.80 -27.42
CA GLN A 370 12.55 5.60 -28.21
C GLN A 370 14.04 5.29 -28.24
N TYR A 371 14.37 4.02 -28.00
CA TYR A 371 15.73 3.53 -28.12
C TYR A 371 16.02 3.05 -29.55
N ASP A 372 17.12 3.53 -30.13
CA ASP A 372 17.66 3.07 -31.41
C ASP A 372 18.91 2.21 -31.14
N SER A 373 18.82 0.91 -31.44
CA SER A 373 19.91 -0.08 -31.30
C SER A 373 21.08 0.19 -32.25
N GLY A 374 20.79 0.63 -33.48
CA GLY A 374 21.79 0.91 -34.50
C GLY A 374 22.71 2.07 -34.09
N GLN A 375 22.13 3.12 -33.52
CA GLN A 375 22.86 4.29 -33.07
C GLN A 375 23.28 4.23 -31.59
N GLN A 376 22.71 3.30 -30.81
CA GLN A 376 22.79 3.28 -29.34
C GLN A 376 22.43 4.63 -28.73
N ARG A 377 21.30 5.18 -29.15
CA ARG A 377 20.82 6.50 -28.71
C ARG A 377 19.37 6.42 -28.26
N ILE A 378 19.02 7.31 -27.35
CA ILE A 378 17.65 7.46 -26.86
C ILE A 378 17.16 8.84 -27.29
N PHE A 379 16.08 8.84 -28.07
CA PHE A 379 15.47 10.05 -28.61
C PHE A 379 14.18 10.35 -27.85
N GLU A 380 13.95 11.61 -27.50
CA GLU A 380 12.68 12.04 -26.93
C GLU A 380 11.64 12.17 -28.04
N ARG A 381 10.53 11.46 -27.88
CA ARG A 381 9.50 11.32 -28.91
C ARG A 381 8.21 12.02 -28.54
N VAL A 382 7.87 12.00 -27.25
CA VAL A 382 6.68 12.64 -26.72
C VAL A 382 7.05 13.42 -25.49
N ARG A 383 6.61 14.68 -25.44
CA ARG A 383 6.71 15.54 -24.26
C ARG A 383 5.31 15.99 -23.84
N LEU A 384 4.95 15.74 -22.59
CA LEU A 384 3.69 16.22 -22.04
C LEU A 384 3.79 17.71 -21.67
N PRO A 385 2.68 18.45 -21.68
CA PRO A 385 2.66 19.83 -21.21
C PRO A 385 3.08 19.96 -19.74
N GLN A 386 3.57 21.16 -19.38
CA GLN A 386 4.02 21.43 -18.02
C GLN A 386 2.89 21.23 -17.00
N GLY A 387 3.18 20.46 -15.95
CA GLY A 387 2.23 20.18 -14.87
C GLY A 387 1.27 19.02 -15.15
N GLU A 388 1.38 18.37 -16.31
CA GLU A 388 0.75 17.08 -16.59
C GLU A 388 1.75 15.93 -16.35
N VAL A 389 1.23 14.76 -15.99
CA VAL A 389 2.01 13.54 -15.81
C VAL A 389 1.48 12.39 -16.67
N MET A 390 2.36 11.48 -17.05
CA MET A 390 2.04 10.32 -17.85
C MET A 390 1.11 9.37 -17.08
N ALA A 391 -0.07 9.12 -17.61
CA ALA A 391 -1.01 8.12 -17.11
C ALA A 391 -1.01 6.86 -17.98
N SER A 392 -0.62 6.92 -19.24
CA SER A 392 -0.35 5.74 -20.10
C SER A 392 0.68 6.12 -21.15
N PRO A 393 1.75 5.34 -21.32
CA PRO A 393 2.74 5.59 -22.35
C PRO A 393 2.14 5.49 -23.77
N PRO A 394 2.82 6.06 -24.79
CA PRO A 394 2.34 6.02 -26.16
C PRO A 394 2.25 4.59 -26.71
N GLU A 395 1.11 4.25 -27.29
CA GLU A 395 0.91 2.99 -28.03
C GLU A 395 0.02 3.19 -29.27
N PRO A 396 0.13 2.33 -30.30
CA PRO A 396 -0.68 2.40 -31.51
C PRO A 396 -2.19 2.32 -31.25
N ALA A 397 -2.93 3.34 -31.68
CA ALA A 397 -4.37 3.44 -31.65
C ALA A 397 -4.90 3.78 -33.04
N GLY A 398 -5.17 2.74 -33.84
CA GLY A 398 -5.42 2.90 -35.27
C GLY A 398 -4.16 3.36 -36.00
N ASP A 399 -4.29 4.37 -36.87
CA ASP A 399 -3.17 4.94 -37.63
C ASP A 399 -2.30 5.92 -36.81
N ASN A 400 -2.71 6.24 -35.58
CA ASN A 400 -2.01 7.19 -34.70
C ASN A 400 -1.45 6.51 -33.45
N LEU A 401 -0.59 7.23 -32.72
CA LEU A 401 -0.18 6.85 -31.38
C LEU A 401 -1.03 7.59 -30.35
N LEU A 402 -1.42 6.88 -29.29
CA LEU A 402 -2.16 7.45 -28.18
C LEU A 402 -1.33 7.39 -26.90
N ALA A 403 -1.19 8.53 -26.24
CA ALA A 403 -0.69 8.63 -24.87
C ALA A 403 -1.76 9.24 -23.96
N LEU A 404 -1.81 8.81 -22.70
CA LEU A 404 -2.70 9.42 -21.70
C LEU A 404 -1.86 10.19 -20.69
N SER A 405 -2.30 11.40 -20.35
CA SER A 405 -1.86 12.12 -19.17
C SER A 405 -2.91 12.06 -18.06
N ASP A 406 -2.63 12.63 -16.89
CA ASP A 406 -3.60 12.84 -15.83
C ASP A 406 -4.74 13.80 -16.21
N ARG A 407 -4.59 14.56 -17.32
CA ARG A 407 -5.56 15.61 -17.73
C ARG A 407 -6.14 15.42 -19.12
N ALA A 408 -5.48 14.70 -20.02
CA ALA A 408 -5.95 14.54 -21.40
C ALA A 408 -5.41 13.26 -22.07
N ALA A 409 -6.12 12.81 -23.09
CA ALA A 409 -5.61 11.86 -24.09
C ALA A 409 -5.02 12.64 -25.27
N TYR A 410 -3.82 12.25 -25.70
CA TYR A 410 -3.08 12.86 -26.79
C TYR A 410 -2.90 11.88 -27.93
N PHE A 411 -3.25 12.32 -29.14
CA PHE A 411 -3.02 11.56 -30.37
C PHE A 411 -1.85 12.17 -31.13
N TYR A 412 -0.89 11.34 -31.53
CA TYR A 412 0.31 11.71 -32.27
C TYR A 412 0.33 10.99 -33.63
N PRO A 413 0.95 11.58 -34.66
CA PRO A 413 0.97 11.00 -36.00
C PRO A 413 1.75 9.68 -36.03
N GLY A 414 1.06 8.57 -36.32
CA GLY A 414 1.69 7.23 -36.29
C GLY A 414 2.70 7.02 -37.41
N ARG A 415 2.45 7.58 -38.61
CA ARG A 415 3.39 7.51 -39.74
C ARG A 415 4.72 8.23 -39.47
N GLU A 416 4.68 9.39 -38.82
CA GLU A 416 5.90 10.08 -38.39
C GLU A 416 6.58 9.31 -37.25
N ALA A 417 5.77 8.68 -36.39
CA ALA A 417 6.29 7.83 -35.34
C ALA A 417 6.99 6.55 -35.86
N SER A 418 6.62 6.04 -37.03
CA SER A 418 7.29 4.88 -37.64
C SER A 418 8.52 5.26 -38.47
N ASN A 419 8.55 6.46 -39.06
CA ASN A 419 9.52 6.81 -40.11
C ASN A 419 10.69 7.70 -39.65
N GLY A 420 10.65 8.24 -38.43
CA GLY A 420 11.70 9.11 -37.91
C GLY A 420 11.87 8.99 -36.40
N VAL A 421 12.76 9.81 -35.83
CA VAL A 421 13.05 9.88 -34.37
C VAL A 421 12.82 11.27 -33.77
N ASP A 422 12.23 12.19 -34.55
CA ASP A 422 11.95 13.56 -34.13
C ASP A 422 10.86 13.63 -33.05
N LEU A 423 10.81 14.78 -32.36
CA LEU A 423 9.78 15.06 -31.36
C LEU A 423 8.42 15.22 -32.03
N LEU A 424 7.48 14.33 -31.68
CA LEU A 424 6.14 14.31 -32.24
C LEU A 424 5.30 15.48 -31.71
N GLN A 425 4.54 16.11 -32.61
CA GLN A 425 3.54 17.09 -32.24
C GLN A 425 2.17 16.43 -32.08
N PRO A 426 1.40 16.76 -31.03
CA PRO A 426 0.07 16.19 -30.86
C PRO A 426 -0.88 16.71 -31.94
N LEU A 427 -1.57 15.81 -32.62
CA LEU A 427 -2.64 16.11 -33.58
C LEU A 427 -3.92 16.52 -32.86
N LEU A 428 -4.30 15.73 -31.84
CA LEU A 428 -5.54 15.90 -31.10
C LEU A 428 -5.28 15.84 -29.60
N ARG A 429 -6.03 16.65 -28.86
CA ARG A 429 -6.05 16.64 -27.40
C ARG A 429 -7.47 16.51 -26.90
N VAL A 430 -7.75 15.42 -26.19
CA VAL A 430 -9.08 15.13 -25.62
C VAL A 430 -9.02 15.28 -24.11
N PRO A 431 -9.70 16.27 -23.50
CA PRO A 431 -9.66 16.44 -22.06
C PRO A 431 -10.28 15.24 -21.32
N MET A 432 -9.69 14.85 -20.20
CA MET A 432 -10.21 13.80 -19.33
C MET A 432 -11.53 14.28 -18.68
N PRO A 433 -12.63 13.51 -18.75
CA PRO A 433 -13.90 13.89 -18.12
C PRO A 433 -13.90 13.92 -16.58
N GLY A 434 -12.93 13.26 -15.95
CA GLY A 434 -12.79 13.15 -14.50
C GLY A 434 -11.37 12.79 -14.07
N ALA A 435 -11.15 12.68 -12.76
CA ALA A 435 -9.83 12.40 -12.17
C ALA A 435 -9.30 11.03 -12.62
N VAL A 436 -8.08 11.01 -13.18
CA VAL A 436 -7.46 9.81 -13.75
C VAL A 436 -7.34 8.65 -12.75
N GLY A 437 -7.23 8.93 -11.45
CA GLY A 437 -7.18 7.89 -10.43
C GLY A 437 -8.45 7.05 -10.31
N ASN A 438 -9.59 7.56 -10.78
CA ASN A 438 -10.86 6.82 -10.85
C ASN A 438 -11.09 6.18 -12.23
N LEU A 439 -10.20 6.43 -13.20
CA LEU A 439 -10.29 5.87 -14.54
C LEU A 439 -9.93 4.38 -14.48
N SER A 440 -10.79 3.56 -15.07
CA SER A 440 -10.54 2.12 -15.21
C SER A 440 -9.96 1.80 -16.57
N ARG A 441 -10.51 2.41 -17.62
CA ARG A 441 -10.05 2.22 -19.00
C ARG A 441 -10.51 3.36 -19.92
N VAL A 442 -9.85 3.46 -21.07
CA VAL A 442 -10.25 4.25 -22.23
C VAL A 442 -10.39 3.30 -23.41
N ASP A 443 -11.53 3.30 -24.06
CA ASP A 443 -11.81 2.51 -25.26
C ASP A 443 -12.06 3.45 -26.44
N MET A 444 -11.52 3.14 -27.61
CA MET A 444 -11.75 3.98 -28.79
C MET A 444 -11.78 3.21 -30.09
N ILE A 445 -12.40 3.85 -31.07
CA ILE A 445 -12.32 3.48 -32.47
C ILE A 445 -11.93 4.70 -33.30
N GLU A 446 -11.18 4.43 -34.37
CA GLU A 446 -10.92 5.40 -35.42
C GLU A 446 -12.13 5.49 -36.36
N LEU A 447 -12.50 6.72 -36.69
CA LEU A 447 -13.56 7.08 -37.63
C LEU A 447 -12.92 7.76 -38.84
N LEU A 448 -13.64 7.84 -39.96
CA LEU A 448 -13.14 8.48 -41.18
C LEU A 448 -12.69 9.94 -40.97
N ASP A 449 -13.31 10.64 -40.03
CA ASP A 449 -13.10 12.05 -39.72
C ASP A 449 -12.72 12.27 -38.24
N GLY A 450 -12.04 11.31 -37.60
CA GLY A 450 -11.45 11.46 -36.26
C GLY A 450 -11.65 10.25 -35.35
N TYR A 451 -12.01 10.46 -34.08
CA TYR A 451 -12.16 9.36 -33.11
C TYR A 451 -13.51 9.38 -32.39
N LEU A 452 -13.93 8.19 -31.95
CA LEU A 452 -14.91 8.02 -30.88
C LEU A 452 -14.19 7.43 -29.67
N VAL A 453 -14.22 8.14 -28.53
CA VAL A 453 -13.46 7.78 -27.33
C VAL A 453 -14.42 7.64 -26.15
N SER A 454 -14.35 6.51 -25.45
CA SER A 454 -15.11 6.21 -24.25
C SER A 454 -14.21 6.16 -23.04
N PHE A 455 -14.50 6.98 -22.05
CA PHE A 455 -13.85 6.98 -20.74
C PHE A 455 -14.75 6.28 -19.73
N THR A 456 -14.23 5.25 -19.06
CA THR A 456 -14.98 4.47 -18.07
C THR A 456 -14.36 4.64 -16.69
N TYR A 457 -15.09 5.32 -15.80
CA TYR A 457 -14.69 5.64 -14.43
C TYR A 457 -15.40 4.73 -13.43
N THR A 458 -14.75 3.64 -13.05
CA THR A 458 -15.27 2.64 -12.09
C THR A 458 -14.27 2.32 -10.98
N TRP A 459 -13.01 2.76 -11.10
CA TRP A 459 -11.98 2.48 -10.11
C TRP A 459 -12.29 3.16 -8.79
N GLY A 460 -12.20 2.41 -7.69
CA GLY A 460 -12.60 2.86 -6.37
C GLY A 460 -14.08 2.63 -6.01
N ALA A 461 -14.92 2.13 -6.93
CA ALA A 461 -16.33 1.85 -6.62
C ALA A 461 -16.48 0.72 -5.58
N TRP A 462 -15.71 -0.36 -5.74
CA TRP A 462 -15.71 -1.50 -4.81
C TRP A 462 -15.23 -1.14 -3.40
N SER A 463 -14.21 -0.26 -3.30
CA SER A 463 -13.67 0.21 -2.02
C SER A 463 -14.49 1.35 -1.39
N GLY A 464 -15.52 1.84 -2.07
CA GLY A 464 -16.33 2.98 -1.63
C GLY A 464 -15.60 4.33 -1.70
N GLU A 465 -14.51 4.42 -2.48
CA GLU A 465 -13.80 5.68 -2.74
C GLU A 465 -14.44 6.47 -3.89
N LEU A 466 -15.12 5.79 -4.81
CA LEU A 466 -15.91 6.38 -5.90
C LEU A 466 -17.40 6.11 -5.65
N GLN A 467 -18.19 7.16 -5.43
CA GLN A 467 -19.63 7.07 -5.13
C GLN A 467 -20.51 7.21 -6.38
N HIS A 468 -19.98 7.87 -7.41
CA HIS A 468 -20.69 8.14 -8.65
C HIS A 468 -19.87 7.65 -9.86
N PRO A 469 -19.76 6.33 -10.07
CA PRO A 469 -19.12 5.80 -11.27
C PRO A 469 -19.92 6.19 -12.52
N PHE A 470 -19.22 6.42 -13.62
CA PHE A 470 -19.85 6.83 -14.88
C PHE A 470 -19.01 6.42 -16.08
N GLN A 471 -19.68 6.38 -17.23
CA GLN A 471 -19.04 6.25 -18.53
C GLN A 471 -19.42 7.47 -19.37
N GLN A 472 -18.45 8.02 -20.09
CA GLN A 472 -18.65 9.15 -20.98
C GLN A 472 -18.00 8.88 -22.34
N VAL A 473 -18.81 9.01 -23.40
CA VAL A 473 -18.38 8.87 -24.79
C VAL A 473 -18.31 10.24 -25.44
N VAL A 474 -17.16 10.53 -26.06
CA VAL A 474 -16.90 11.77 -26.77
C VAL A 474 -16.52 11.48 -28.22
N ARG A 475 -16.96 12.36 -29.12
CA ARG A 475 -16.56 12.41 -30.52
C ARG A 475 -15.51 13.50 -30.68
N VAL A 476 -14.43 13.18 -31.39
CA VAL A 476 -13.31 14.10 -31.64
C VAL A 476 -13.12 14.22 -33.13
N ASP A 477 -13.57 15.33 -33.72
CA ASP A 477 -13.46 15.52 -35.17
C ASP A 477 -11.99 15.72 -35.63
N GLY A 478 -11.77 15.70 -36.95
CA GLY A 478 -10.46 15.91 -37.55
C GLY A 478 -9.87 17.32 -37.32
N ASN A 479 -10.68 18.27 -36.87
CA ASN A 479 -10.24 19.61 -36.49
C ASN A 479 -9.90 19.72 -34.98
N GLY A 480 -10.04 18.63 -34.23
CA GLY A 480 -9.78 18.58 -32.79
C GLY A 480 -10.93 19.07 -31.91
N GLN A 481 -12.13 19.29 -32.45
CA GLN A 481 -13.30 19.63 -31.65
C GLN A 481 -13.81 18.39 -30.92
N VAL A 482 -13.93 18.52 -29.60
CA VAL A 482 -14.40 17.45 -28.70
C VAL A 482 -15.84 17.72 -28.33
N ARG A 483 -16.74 16.79 -28.66
CA ARG A 483 -18.16 16.85 -28.32
C ARG A 483 -18.56 15.65 -27.48
N GLU A 484 -19.23 15.90 -26.35
CA GLU A 484 -19.89 14.84 -25.59
C GLU A 484 -21.08 14.30 -26.38
N VAL A 485 -21.07 13.00 -26.64
CA VAL A 485 -22.08 12.29 -27.44
C VAL A 485 -23.06 11.55 -26.55
N ALA A 486 -22.53 10.98 -25.48
CA ALA A 486 -23.31 10.25 -24.51
C ALA A 486 -22.60 10.24 -23.15
N ARG A 487 -23.39 10.26 -22.10
CA ARG A 487 -22.92 10.02 -20.74
C ARG A 487 -23.96 9.20 -20.01
N ARG A 488 -23.49 8.16 -19.31
CA ARG A 488 -24.34 7.34 -18.45
C ARG A 488 -23.73 7.20 -17.06
N THR A 489 -24.57 7.36 -16.05
CA THR A 489 -24.23 7.02 -14.67
C THR A 489 -24.30 5.51 -14.52
N LEU A 490 -23.30 4.93 -13.86
CA LEU A 490 -23.26 3.50 -13.58
C LEU A 490 -23.77 3.26 -12.15
N ASN A 491 -24.54 2.19 -11.97
CA ASN A 491 -25.03 1.80 -10.66
C ASN A 491 -23.93 1.15 -9.82
N LEU A 492 -23.99 1.33 -8.50
CA LEU A 492 -23.20 0.54 -7.57
C LEU A 492 -23.87 -0.82 -7.41
N ASP A 493 -23.22 -1.87 -7.91
CA ASP A 493 -23.75 -3.24 -7.91
C ASP A 493 -23.75 -3.90 -6.54
N LEU A 494 -22.95 -3.36 -5.62
CA LEU A 494 -22.91 -3.78 -4.23
C LEU A 494 -23.66 -2.76 -3.37
N PRO A 495 -24.36 -3.21 -2.30
CA PRO A 495 -25.03 -2.30 -1.38
C PRO A 495 -24.08 -1.22 -0.87
N VAL A 496 -24.53 0.04 -0.83
CA VAL A 496 -23.71 1.18 -0.38
C VAL A 496 -23.18 0.98 1.04
N ALA A 497 -23.98 0.38 1.93
CA ALA A 497 -23.55 0.02 3.28
C ALA A 497 -22.39 -0.99 3.28
N TYR A 498 -22.28 -1.84 2.27
CA TYR A 498 -21.17 -2.77 2.13
C TYR A 498 -19.90 -2.09 1.61
N THR A 499 -20.00 -1.33 0.51
CA THR A 499 -18.83 -0.67 -0.12
C THR A 499 -18.24 0.41 0.80
N THR A 500 -19.08 1.12 1.56
CA THR A 500 -18.64 2.17 2.50
C THR A 500 -18.38 1.67 3.93
N ARG A 501 -18.36 0.35 4.18
CA ARG A 501 -18.19 -0.24 5.53
C ARG A 501 -16.97 0.26 6.28
N ILE A 502 -15.86 0.44 5.57
CA ILE A 502 -14.62 1.00 6.13
C ILE A 502 -14.85 2.40 6.71
N TRP A 503 -15.76 3.18 6.13
CA TRP A 503 -16.00 4.53 6.61
C TRP A 503 -17.00 4.56 7.77
N TRP A 504 -18.20 3.98 7.62
CA TRP A 504 -19.26 4.16 8.64
C TRP A 504 -19.02 3.34 9.92
N LEU A 505 -18.19 2.30 9.89
CA LEU A 505 -17.78 1.57 11.10
C LEU A 505 -17.03 2.49 12.10
N SER A 506 -16.19 3.38 11.56
CA SER A 506 -15.47 4.39 12.34
C SER A 506 -14.86 5.44 11.42
N PRO A 507 -15.53 6.59 11.21
CA PRO A 507 -14.98 7.66 10.38
C PRO A 507 -13.64 8.18 10.91
N VAL A 508 -13.48 8.24 12.24
CA VAL A 508 -12.23 8.67 12.90
C VAL A 508 -11.08 7.71 12.59
N LEU A 509 -11.27 6.40 12.74
CA LEU A 509 -10.21 5.44 12.44
C LEU A 509 -9.92 5.39 10.94
N ARG A 510 -10.92 5.53 10.06
CA ARG A 510 -10.69 5.61 8.61
C ARG A 510 -9.77 6.79 8.27
N THR A 511 -10.03 7.98 8.83
CA THR A 511 -9.17 9.15 8.62
C THR A 511 -7.77 8.95 9.19
N LEU A 512 -7.65 8.35 10.39
CA LEU A 512 -6.34 8.05 10.99
C LEU A 512 -5.56 7.02 10.16
N CYS A 513 -6.21 5.97 9.65
CA CYS A 513 -5.59 4.96 8.81
C CYS A 513 -5.13 5.55 7.46
N LEU A 514 -5.94 6.39 6.81
CA LEU A 514 -5.55 7.09 5.58
C LEU A 514 -4.35 8.02 5.83
N GLY A 515 -4.42 8.83 6.89
CA GLY A 515 -3.30 9.71 7.26
C GLY A 515 -2.03 8.94 7.64
N ALA A 516 -2.16 7.75 8.22
CA ALA A 516 -1.02 6.87 8.51
C ALA A 516 -0.42 6.23 7.25
N GLN A 517 -1.23 5.92 6.23
CA GLN A 517 -0.73 5.44 4.92
C GLN A 517 0.02 6.54 4.17
N GLU A 518 -0.40 7.80 4.32
CA GLU A 518 0.18 8.97 3.64
C GLU A 518 1.27 9.68 4.45
N LEU A 519 1.62 9.16 5.63
CA LEU A 519 2.60 9.78 6.51
C LEU A 519 3.95 9.91 5.79
N TYR A 520 4.42 11.14 5.61
CA TYR A 520 5.63 11.51 4.86
C TYR A 520 5.60 11.23 3.34
N ALA A 521 4.47 10.78 2.79
CA ALA A 521 4.34 10.54 1.36
C ALA A 521 4.19 11.85 0.58
N GLY A 522 4.76 11.90 -0.63
CA GLY A 522 4.47 12.96 -1.59
C GLY A 522 3.11 12.74 -2.27
N ARG A 523 2.47 13.81 -2.74
CA ARG A 523 1.20 13.72 -3.46
C ARG A 523 1.37 12.89 -4.74
N ASP A 524 0.49 11.92 -4.94
CA ASP A 524 0.46 11.11 -6.15
C ASP A 524 -0.59 11.65 -7.14
N PRO A 525 -0.19 12.18 -8.31
CA PRO A 525 -1.12 12.74 -9.29
C PRO A 525 -2.00 11.68 -9.96
N LEU A 526 -1.62 10.40 -9.92
CA LEU A 526 -2.42 9.31 -10.49
C LEU A 526 -3.42 8.71 -9.49
N ARG A 527 -3.49 9.23 -8.26
CA ARG A 527 -4.45 8.81 -7.24
C ARG A 527 -5.55 9.87 -7.08
N ALA A 528 -6.79 9.42 -7.03
CA ALA A 528 -7.93 10.30 -6.77
C ALA A 528 -8.24 10.39 -5.27
N ASP A 529 -8.68 11.55 -4.82
CA ASP A 529 -9.20 11.74 -3.47
C ASP A 529 -10.55 11.00 -3.31
N PRO A 530 -10.81 10.34 -2.17
CA PRO A 530 -12.09 9.68 -1.94
C PRO A 530 -13.27 10.67 -2.02
N GLN A 531 -14.34 10.27 -2.69
CA GLN A 531 -15.55 11.08 -2.80
C GLN A 531 -16.33 11.12 -1.48
N PRO A 532 -17.11 12.20 -1.23
CA PRO A 532 -17.96 12.31 -0.05
C PRO A 532 -18.97 11.16 0.05
N VAL A 533 -19.04 10.54 1.23
CA VAL A 533 -19.98 9.44 1.46
C VAL A 533 -21.45 9.91 1.46
N PRO A 534 -22.41 9.06 1.04
CA PRO A 534 -23.83 9.42 1.04
C PRO A 534 -24.38 9.74 2.43
N ARG A 535 -25.33 10.67 2.52
CA ARG A 535 -25.94 11.13 3.79
C ARG A 535 -26.51 9.99 4.63
N ALA A 536 -27.08 8.96 4.00
CA ALA A 536 -27.58 7.78 4.69
C ALA A 536 -26.47 7.05 5.48
N MET A 537 -25.25 7.00 4.93
CA MET A 537 -24.11 6.36 5.59
C MET A 537 -23.54 7.23 6.70
N VAL A 538 -23.65 8.56 6.59
CA VAL A 538 -23.36 9.48 7.69
C VAL A 538 -24.31 9.23 8.86
N TRP A 539 -25.61 9.10 8.61
CA TRP A 539 -26.58 8.73 9.64
C TRP A 539 -26.31 7.35 10.24
N LEU A 540 -25.98 6.36 9.41
CA LEU A 540 -25.59 5.02 9.88
C LEU A 540 -24.38 5.08 10.81
N ALA A 541 -23.36 5.88 10.47
CA ALA A 541 -22.19 6.08 11.32
C ALA A 541 -22.58 6.77 12.65
N LEU A 542 -23.41 7.82 12.60
CA LEU A 542 -23.89 8.53 13.79
C LEU A 542 -24.71 7.62 14.72
N VAL A 543 -25.62 6.82 14.16
CA VAL A 543 -26.39 5.82 14.91
C VAL A 543 -25.46 4.78 15.52
N SER A 544 -24.49 4.27 14.77
CA SER A 544 -23.50 3.30 15.26
C SER A 544 -22.66 3.87 16.40
N CYS A 545 -22.25 5.13 16.30
CA CYS A 545 -21.58 5.87 17.37
C CYS A 545 -22.48 6.08 18.60
N GLY A 546 -23.75 6.46 18.40
CA GLY A 546 -24.73 6.60 19.48
C GLY A 546 -25.00 5.30 20.22
N LEU A 547 -25.19 4.19 19.48
CA LEU A 547 -25.32 2.85 20.04
C LEU A 547 -24.05 2.42 20.79
N SER A 548 -22.88 2.76 20.26
CA SER A 548 -21.60 2.47 20.93
C SER A 548 -21.45 3.24 22.24
N LEU A 549 -21.91 4.50 22.29
CA LEU A 549 -21.96 5.32 23.50
C LEU A 549 -22.91 4.73 24.54
N LEU A 550 -24.13 4.35 24.14
CA LEU A 550 -25.11 3.71 25.03
C LEU A 550 -24.59 2.37 25.57
N GLY A 551 -23.99 1.55 24.70
CA GLY A 551 -23.31 0.32 25.06
C GLY A 551 -22.17 0.55 26.05
N ALA A 552 -21.39 1.62 25.88
CA ALA A 552 -20.33 2.00 26.79
C ALA A 552 -20.86 2.46 28.16
N LEU A 553 -21.98 3.18 28.22
CA LEU A 553 -22.63 3.55 29.49
C LEU A 553 -23.06 2.30 30.26
N TRP A 554 -23.72 1.36 29.58
CA TRP A 554 -24.17 0.10 30.17
C TRP A 554 -22.98 -0.76 30.63
N LEU A 555 -21.95 -0.89 29.79
CA LEU A 555 -20.79 -1.72 30.07
C LEU A 555 -19.93 -1.10 31.19
N ALA A 556 -19.67 0.21 31.15
CA ALA A 556 -18.82 0.88 32.13
C ALA A 556 -19.42 0.90 33.56
N ALA A 557 -20.72 0.63 33.72
CA ALA A 557 -21.34 0.37 35.01
C ALA A 557 -20.85 -0.95 35.65
N ARG A 558 -20.50 -1.93 34.81
CA ARG A 558 -20.07 -3.29 35.18
C ARG A 558 -18.55 -3.47 35.22
N LEU A 559 -17.78 -2.48 34.77
CA LEU A 559 -16.32 -2.51 34.64
C LEU A 559 -15.58 -1.75 35.74
N GLN A 560 -14.36 -2.17 36.06
CA GLN A 560 -13.50 -1.53 37.07
C GLN A 560 -12.89 -0.21 36.57
N LEU A 561 -13.70 0.85 36.54
CA LEU A 561 -13.28 2.20 36.12
C LEU A 561 -13.55 3.25 37.19
N SER A 562 -12.63 4.21 37.31
CA SER A 562 -12.89 5.45 38.05
C SER A 562 -13.95 6.31 37.33
N ARG A 563 -14.60 7.23 38.06
CA ARG A 563 -15.64 8.11 37.50
C ARG A 563 -15.14 8.93 36.30
N ARG A 564 -13.90 9.42 36.34
CA ARG A 564 -13.28 10.17 35.23
C ARG A 564 -13.02 9.26 34.02
N GLN A 565 -12.40 8.09 34.24
CA GLN A 565 -12.11 7.15 33.15
C GLN A 565 -13.39 6.62 32.48
N ARG A 566 -14.47 6.41 33.25
CA ARG A 566 -15.78 6.02 32.72
C ARG A 566 -16.26 7.02 31.67
N TRP A 567 -16.33 8.31 32.00
CA TRP A 567 -16.80 9.32 31.06
C TRP A 567 -15.87 9.48 29.85
N LEU A 568 -14.56 9.39 30.06
CA LEU A 568 -13.60 9.43 28.94
C LEU A 568 -13.81 8.26 27.97
N TRP A 569 -14.05 7.05 28.47
CA TRP A 569 -14.35 5.89 27.64
C TRP A 569 -15.69 6.00 26.92
N VAL A 570 -16.72 6.53 27.58
CA VAL A 570 -18.04 6.77 26.96
C VAL A 570 -17.92 7.78 25.81
N VAL A 571 -17.21 8.89 26.02
CA VAL A 571 -16.94 9.88 24.97
C VAL A 571 -16.13 9.26 23.84
N LEU A 572 -15.11 8.46 24.15
CA LEU A 572 -14.30 7.77 23.14
C LEU A 572 -15.13 6.80 22.29
N CYS A 573 -16.04 6.05 22.91
CA CYS A 573 -16.96 5.15 22.19
C CYS A 573 -17.96 5.92 21.32
N GLY A 574 -18.42 7.10 21.76
CA GLY A 574 -19.26 7.97 20.95
C GLY A 574 -18.53 8.64 19.78
N ALA A 575 -17.23 8.90 19.90
CA ALA A 575 -16.43 9.51 18.84
C ALA A 575 -15.90 8.50 17.82
N VAL A 576 -15.36 7.37 18.30
CA VAL A 576 -14.71 6.34 17.47
C VAL A 576 -15.71 5.28 17.00
N GLY A 577 -16.78 5.02 17.76
CA GLY A 577 -17.81 4.04 17.43
C GLY A 577 -17.50 2.62 17.93
N VAL A 578 -17.95 1.63 17.15
CA VAL A 578 -17.94 0.20 17.52
C VAL A 578 -16.54 -0.31 17.90
N PRO A 579 -15.45 0.06 17.19
CA PRO A 579 -14.11 -0.41 17.56
C PRO A 579 -13.65 0.04 18.96
N ALA A 580 -14.06 1.25 19.40
CA ALA A 580 -13.77 1.71 20.74
C ALA A 580 -14.55 0.95 21.81
N LEU A 581 -15.83 0.63 21.55
CA LEU A 581 -16.62 -0.22 22.45
C LEU A 581 -16.00 -1.63 22.59
N ALA A 582 -15.55 -2.22 21.49
CA ALA A 582 -14.83 -3.49 21.50
C ALA A 582 -13.55 -3.40 22.33
N SER A 583 -12.77 -2.33 22.16
CA SER A 583 -11.54 -2.12 22.95
C SER A 583 -11.82 -1.96 24.45
N LEU A 584 -12.89 -1.25 24.83
CA LEU A 584 -13.32 -1.09 26.22
C LEU A 584 -13.64 -2.45 26.85
N TRP A 585 -14.38 -3.30 26.13
CA TRP A 585 -14.74 -4.64 26.59
C TRP A 585 -13.54 -5.58 26.73
N LEU A 586 -12.58 -5.52 25.80
CA LEU A 586 -11.41 -6.39 25.81
C LEU A 586 -10.36 -5.99 26.86
N MET A 587 -10.17 -4.69 27.07
CA MET A 587 -9.08 -4.16 27.91
C MET A 587 -9.43 -4.05 29.39
N VAL A 588 -10.71 -3.77 29.72
CA VAL A 588 -11.09 -3.46 31.09
C VAL A 588 -11.74 -4.67 31.76
N PRO A 589 -11.25 -5.12 32.93
CA PRO A 589 -11.83 -6.27 33.62
C PRO A 589 -13.20 -5.93 34.25
N PRO A 590 -14.08 -6.93 34.41
CA PRO A 590 -15.33 -6.78 35.14
C PRO A 590 -15.09 -6.46 36.62
N ARG A 591 -16.03 -5.76 37.24
CA ARG A 591 -16.02 -5.49 38.68
C ARG A 591 -16.08 -6.80 39.46
N GLU A 592 -15.14 -6.98 40.38
CA GLU A 592 -15.22 -8.06 41.36
C GLU A 592 -16.36 -7.73 42.33
N THR A 593 -17.42 -8.53 42.30
CA THR A 593 -18.44 -8.53 43.35
C THR A 593 -17.95 -9.49 44.44
N LEU A 594 -17.35 -8.96 45.49
CA LEU A 594 -17.07 -9.77 46.67
C LEU A 594 -18.43 -10.22 47.25
N PRO A 595 -18.64 -11.52 47.54
CA PRO A 595 -19.82 -11.95 48.26
C PRO A 595 -19.85 -11.23 49.61
N VAL A 596 -20.95 -10.54 49.89
CA VAL A 596 -21.20 -9.96 51.21
C VAL A 596 -21.16 -11.12 52.20
N ALA A 597 -20.20 -11.11 53.12
CA ALA A 597 -20.15 -12.11 54.19
C ALA A 597 -21.51 -12.09 54.91
N PRO A 598 -22.15 -13.26 55.15
CA PRO A 598 -23.40 -13.27 55.90
C PRO A 598 -23.18 -12.55 57.22
N THR A 599 -24.00 -11.53 57.49
CA THR A 599 -24.00 -10.85 58.78
C THR A 599 -24.17 -11.89 59.85
N ALA A 600 -23.13 -12.13 60.65
CA ALA A 600 -23.17 -13.06 61.75
C ALA A 600 -24.36 -12.68 62.65
N HIS A 601 -25.39 -13.53 62.68
CA HIS A 601 -26.46 -13.38 63.64
C HIS A 601 -25.85 -13.46 65.05
N PRO A 602 -26.10 -12.49 65.94
CA PRO A 602 -25.64 -12.59 67.31
C PRO A 602 -26.27 -13.83 67.95
N GLN A 603 -25.45 -14.75 68.42
CA GLN A 603 -25.92 -15.90 69.21
C GLN A 603 -26.61 -15.36 70.47
N PRO A 604 -27.82 -15.85 70.81
CA PRO A 604 -28.44 -15.50 72.07
C PRO A 604 -27.59 -16.08 73.21
N ALA A 605 -27.24 -15.23 74.17
CA ALA A 605 -26.56 -15.63 75.40
C ALA A 605 -27.42 -16.66 76.14
N THR A 606 -26.90 -17.87 76.31
CA THR A 606 -27.45 -18.87 77.21
C THR A 606 -27.17 -18.43 78.65
N ALA A 607 -28.25 -18.26 79.43
CA ALA A 607 -28.23 -18.07 80.87
C ALA A 607 -27.97 -19.39 81.60
#